data_AF-A0A1V6MYS6-F1
#
_entry.id   AF-A0A1V6MYS6-F1
#
_cell.length_a   1.000
_cell.length_b   1.000
_cell.length_c   1.000
_cell.angle_alpha   90.00
_cell.angle_beta   90.00
_cell.angle_gamma   90.00
#
_symmetry.space_group_name_H-M   'P 1'
#
loop_
_entity.id
_entity.type
_entity.pdbx_description
1 polymer ?
#
loop_
_entity_poly.entity_id
_entity_poly.type
_entity_poly.pdbx_seq_one_letter_code
_entity_poly.pdbx_strand_id
1 'polypeptide(L)'
;MGSEPETTADDAYQPTGGNEEQEDAAPLDLQDALDERTYDDILDEGYSPPEKPLGVTKHGTTAAEQHEGETLDQRLAQEVPDVSEPAGDGIGDLPRGEGEPVDPEAGDERAGRLVAPDQGARADATKEEVAEDVGIDGGAAGAEEAAVHVVDDDNLP
;
A
#
# COMPACT_ATOMS: atom_id res chain seq x y z
N MET A 1 -55.70 -0.48 4.53
CA MET A 1 -54.66 0.42 3.99
C MET A 1 -53.51 0.34 4.97
N GLY A 2 -52.40 -0.23 4.52
CA GLY A 2 -51.27 -0.66 5.35
C GLY A 2 -50.52 -1.75 4.62
N SER A 3 -49.89 -1.38 3.50
CA SER A 3 -48.99 -2.22 2.73
C SER A 3 -47.61 -2.12 3.37
N GLU A 4 -47.17 -3.17 4.06
CA GLU A 4 -45.77 -3.31 4.50
C GLU A 4 -44.92 -3.71 3.28
N PRO A 5 -43.75 -3.08 3.07
CA PRO A 5 -42.85 -3.48 1.99
C PRO A 5 -42.15 -4.78 2.36
N GLU A 6 -42.47 -5.85 1.65
CA GLU A 6 -41.69 -7.09 1.61
C GLU A 6 -40.25 -6.75 1.22
N THR A 7 -39.32 -6.86 2.17
CA THR A 7 -37.89 -6.66 1.91
C THR A 7 -37.36 -7.87 1.13
N THR A 8 -37.28 -7.75 -0.19
CA THR A 8 -36.78 -8.79 -1.11
C THR A 8 -35.24 -8.93 -1.06
N ALA A 9 -34.66 -8.98 0.14
CA ALA A 9 -33.21 -9.10 0.34
C ALA A 9 -32.76 -10.50 0.78
N ASP A 10 -33.68 -11.42 1.05
CA ASP A 10 -33.40 -12.78 1.51
C ASP A 10 -33.47 -13.84 0.37
N ASP A 11 -33.91 -13.43 -0.83
CA ASP A 11 -33.96 -14.27 -2.04
C ASP A 11 -32.66 -14.21 -2.88
N ALA A 12 -31.64 -13.51 -2.39
CA ALA A 12 -30.31 -13.56 -3.00
C ALA A 12 -29.70 -14.93 -2.68
N TYR A 13 -29.51 -15.74 -3.72
CA TYR A 13 -28.69 -16.95 -3.66
C TYR A 13 -27.31 -16.61 -3.05
N GLN A 14 -27.13 -16.97 -1.78
CA GLN A 14 -25.83 -16.99 -1.11
C GLN A 14 -25.20 -18.34 -1.45
N PRO A 15 -24.14 -18.40 -2.28
CA PRO A 15 -23.40 -19.64 -2.42
C PRO A 15 -22.78 -19.96 -1.06
N THR A 16 -23.43 -20.83 -0.28
CA THR A 16 -22.73 -21.66 0.69
C THR A 16 -22.04 -22.75 -0.11
N GLY A 17 -21.08 -22.35 -0.94
CA GLY A 17 -20.11 -23.27 -1.51
C GLY A 17 -19.44 -23.92 -0.32
N GLY A 18 -19.54 -25.25 -0.24
CA GLY A 18 -18.74 -26.01 0.71
C GLY A 18 -17.31 -25.49 0.62
N ASN A 19 -16.70 -25.21 1.76
CA ASN A 19 -15.34 -24.68 1.88
C ASN A 19 -14.30 -25.77 1.49
N GLU A 20 -14.54 -26.48 0.38
CA GLU A 20 -13.68 -27.53 -0.18
C GLU A 20 -12.38 -26.93 -0.74
N GLU A 21 -12.28 -25.59 -0.81
CA GLU A 21 -11.06 -24.86 -1.19
C GLU A 21 -10.26 -24.30 0.00
N GLN A 22 -10.62 -24.65 1.26
CA GLN A 22 -9.88 -24.21 2.46
C GLN A 22 -9.01 -25.31 3.10
N GLU A 23 -8.97 -26.52 2.53
CA GLU A 23 -8.06 -27.57 3.04
C GLU A 23 -6.58 -27.15 2.94
N ASP A 24 -6.22 -26.38 1.90
CA ASP A 24 -4.88 -25.80 1.72
C ASP A 24 -4.66 -24.46 2.47
N ALA A 25 -5.70 -23.92 3.14
CA ALA A 25 -5.60 -22.71 3.94
C ALA A 25 -5.39 -23.01 5.44
N ALA A 26 -5.34 -24.29 5.82
CA ALA A 26 -4.96 -24.68 7.16
C ALA A 26 -3.51 -24.25 7.43
N PRO A 27 -3.21 -23.67 8.61
CA PRO A 27 -1.83 -23.48 9.03
C PRO A 27 -1.05 -24.79 8.89
N LEU A 28 0.13 -24.74 8.27
CA LEU A 28 0.98 -25.91 8.10
C LEU A 28 1.22 -26.58 9.46
N ASP A 29 1.16 -27.91 9.48
CA ASP A 29 1.65 -28.65 10.64
C ASP A 29 3.16 -28.42 10.73
N LEU A 30 3.61 -27.80 11.82
CA LEU A 30 5.02 -27.48 12.04
C LEU A 30 5.89 -28.74 12.09
N GLN A 31 5.29 -29.90 12.39
CA GLN A 31 5.96 -31.19 12.39
C GLN A 31 6.26 -31.71 10.98
N ASP A 32 5.48 -31.28 9.98
CA ASP A 32 5.59 -31.73 8.58
C ASP A 32 6.18 -30.65 7.64
N ALA A 33 6.38 -29.42 8.13
CA ALA A 33 6.93 -28.30 7.38
C ALA A 33 8.48 -28.32 7.37
N LEU A 34 9.07 -28.08 6.19
CA LEU A 34 10.53 -28.02 6.03
C LEU A 34 11.07 -26.73 6.64
N ASP A 35 12.22 -26.83 7.33
CA ASP A 35 12.90 -25.72 8.02
C ASP A 35 12.10 -25.07 9.17
N GLU A 36 10.98 -25.66 9.57
CA GLU A 36 10.27 -25.27 10.78
C GLU A 36 10.86 -25.94 12.02
N ARG A 37 10.67 -25.27 13.16
CA ARG A 37 11.17 -25.75 14.46
C ARG A 37 10.35 -26.96 14.92
N THR A 38 11.03 -27.98 15.44
CA THR A 38 10.32 -29.14 16.00
C THR A 38 9.64 -28.79 17.32
N TYR A 39 8.66 -29.59 17.71
CA TYR A 39 7.96 -29.41 18.98
C TYR A 39 8.91 -29.48 20.19
N ASP A 40 9.94 -30.31 20.14
CA ASP A 40 10.95 -30.41 21.19
C ASP A 40 11.82 -29.14 21.24
N ASP A 41 12.18 -28.55 20.10
CA ASP A 41 12.93 -27.28 20.05
C ASP A 41 12.16 -26.11 20.69
N ILE A 42 10.83 -26.10 20.51
CA ILE A 42 9.95 -25.08 21.11
C ILE A 42 9.88 -25.27 22.65
N LEU A 43 9.91 -26.51 23.13
CA LEU A 43 9.86 -26.82 24.56
C LEU A 43 11.18 -26.51 25.28
N ASP A 44 12.31 -26.66 24.59
CA ASP A 44 13.63 -26.37 25.13
C ASP A 44 13.94 -24.86 25.17
N GLU A 45 13.28 -24.06 24.31
CA GLU A 45 13.40 -22.59 24.32
C GLU A 45 12.64 -21.98 25.52
N GLY A 46 13.37 -21.75 26.60
CA GLY A 46 12.83 -21.04 27.76
C GLY A 46 12.46 -19.60 27.43
N TYR A 47 11.20 -19.20 27.66
CA TYR A 47 10.83 -17.79 27.60
C TYR A 47 11.51 -17.01 28.73
N SER A 48 12.35 -16.03 28.38
CA SER A 48 12.95 -15.09 29.32
C SER A 48 12.12 -13.80 29.36
N PRO A 49 11.35 -13.54 30.43
CA PRO A 49 10.58 -12.30 30.53
C PRO A 49 11.50 -11.08 30.58
N PRO A 50 11.02 -9.90 30.13
CA PRO A 50 11.78 -8.66 30.25
C PRO A 50 12.24 -8.42 31.69
N GLU A 51 13.50 -8.05 31.88
CA GLU A 51 14.06 -7.74 33.22
C GLU A 51 13.44 -6.49 33.86
N LYS A 52 12.62 -5.74 33.11
CA LYS A 52 11.99 -4.50 33.54
C LYS A 52 10.56 -4.40 33.01
N PRO A 53 9.62 -3.82 33.77
CA PRO A 53 8.25 -3.60 33.30
C PRO A 53 8.24 -2.66 32.10
N LEU A 54 7.57 -3.10 31.02
CA LEU A 54 7.38 -2.31 29.81
C LEU A 54 6.11 -1.48 29.93
N GLY A 55 6.15 -0.22 29.49
CA GLY A 55 4.95 0.62 29.37
C GLY A 55 4.37 1.14 30.69
N VAL A 56 4.84 0.70 31.86
CA VAL A 56 4.32 1.14 33.17
C VAL A 56 4.49 2.64 33.43
N THR A 57 5.45 3.28 32.77
CA THR A 57 5.70 4.72 32.87
C THR A 57 5.13 5.52 31.68
N LYS A 58 4.35 4.88 30.79
CA LYS A 58 3.71 5.60 29.68
C LYS A 58 2.46 6.32 30.15
N HIS A 59 2.13 7.40 29.45
CA HIS A 59 0.88 8.12 29.64
C HIS A 59 -0.32 7.23 29.25
N GLY A 60 -1.44 7.36 29.95
CA GLY A 60 -2.67 6.59 29.67
C GLY A 60 -2.78 5.27 30.43
N THR A 61 -1.93 5.05 31.45
CA THR A 61 -2.02 3.87 32.32
C THR A 61 -3.06 4.03 33.42
N THR A 62 -3.50 5.27 33.68
CA THR A 62 -4.56 5.58 34.66
C THR A 62 -5.86 6.05 33.97
N ALA A 63 -6.98 5.88 34.67
CA ALA A 63 -8.29 6.30 34.15
C ALA A 63 -8.39 7.82 33.93
N ALA A 64 -7.69 8.62 34.74
CA ALA A 64 -7.65 10.07 34.59
C ALA A 64 -6.90 10.48 33.31
N GLU A 65 -5.72 9.91 33.07
CA GLU A 65 -4.92 10.18 31.86
C GLU A 65 -5.65 9.78 30.57
N GLN A 66 -6.42 8.67 30.59
CA GLN A 66 -7.22 8.28 29.43
C GLN A 66 -8.36 9.26 29.14
N HIS A 67 -8.95 9.84 30.19
CA HIS A 67 -10.03 10.83 30.03
C HIS A 67 -9.48 12.18 29.55
N GLU A 68 -8.33 12.61 30.07
CA GLU A 68 -7.67 13.85 29.68
C GLU A 68 -7.03 13.77 28.29
N GLY A 69 -6.51 12.59 27.94
CA GLY A 69 -5.79 12.37 26.69
C GLY A 69 -4.39 12.99 26.71
N GLU A 70 -3.58 12.63 25.72
CA GLU A 70 -2.23 13.15 25.58
C GLU A 70 -2.19 14.42 24.72
N THR A 71 -1.40 15.42 25.14
CA THR A 71 -1.16 16.63 24.35
C THR A 71 -0.26 16.36 23.14
N LEU A 72 -0.29 17.25 22.14
CA LEU A 72 0.57 17.13 20.96
C LEU A 72 2.07 17.16 21.32
N ASP A 73 2.46 18.03 22.25
CA ASP A 73 3.86 18.16 22.68
C ASP A 73 4.38 16.88 23.35
N GLN A 74 3.54 16.24 24.17
CA GLN A 74 3.89 14.96 24.79
C GLN A 74 4.05 13.86 23.74
N ARG A 75 3.16 13.81 22.73
CA ARG A 75 3.26 12.84 21.63
C ARG A 75 4.53 13.04 20.81
N LEU A 76 4.90 14.29 20.52
CA LEU A 76 6.15 14.63 19.83
C LEU A 76 7.38 14.25 20.64
N ALA A 77 7.35 14.39 21.97
CA ALA A 77 8.46 13.98 22.82
C ALA A 77 8.68 12.46 22.87
N GLN A 78 7.67 11.65 22.50
CA GLN A 78 7.77 10.20 22.38
C GLN A 78 8.28 9.72 21.01
N GLU A 79 8.35 10.60 20.02
CA GLU A 79 8.78 10.26 18.67
C GLU A 79 10.26 9.83 18.67
N VAL A 80 10.55 8.75 17.93
CA VAL A 80 11.91 8.30 17.66
C VAL A 80 12.16 8.53 16.17
N PRO A 81 13.32 9.08 15.77
CA PRO A 81 13.64 9.22 14.36
C PRO A 81 13.52 7.90 13.62
N ASP A 82 12.96 7.94 12.41
CA ASP A 82 12.91 6.77 11.56
C ASP A 82 14.31 6.22 11.32
N VAL A 83 14.45 4.90 11.46
CA VAL A 83 15.67 4.21 11.08
C VAL A 83 15.66 4.09 9.57
N SER A 84 16.41 4.96 8.88
CA SER A 84 16.73 4.74 7.48
C SER A 84 17.44 3.40 7.36
N GLU A 85 17.04 2.57 6.39
CA GLU A 85 17.85 1.43 6.00
C GLU A 85 19.30 1.91 5.77
N PRO A 86 20.33 1.11 6.15
CA PRO A 86 21.66 1.41 5.67
C PRO A 86 21.56 1.61 4.16
N ALA A 87 22.28 2.61 3.62
CA ALA A 87 22.36 2.77 2.17
C ALA A 87 22.61 1.38 1.59
N GLY A 88 21.67 0.90 0.77
CA GLY A 88 21.76 -0.42 0.17
C GLY A 88 23.10 -0.57 -0.55
N ASP A 89 23.46 -1.79 -0.92
CA ASP A 89 24.53 -2.00 -1.90
C ASP A 89 24.24 -1.38 -3.27
N GLY A 90 23.04 -0.79 -3.41
CA GLY A 90 22.60 0.06 -4.50
C GLY A 90 22.97 -0.60 -5.80
N ILE A 91 22.20 -1.60 -6.22
CA ILE A 91 22.40 -2.15 -7.56
C ILE A 91 22.35 -0.96 -8.53
N GLY A 92 23.53 -0.58 -9.06
CA GLY A 92 23.77 0.70 -9.75
C GLY A 92 24.97 1.55 -9.25
N ASP A 93 25.56 1.26 -8.09
CA ASP A 93 26.50 2.16 -7.39
C ASP A 93 27.96 2.11 -7.85
N LEU A 94 28.25 1.61 -9.05
CA LEU A 94 29.61 1.73 -9.58
C LEU A 94 29.92 3.21 -9.86
N PRO A 95 30.90 3.85 -9.19
CA PRO A 95 31.28 5.20 -9.53
C PRO A 95 31.90 5.16 -10.94
N ARG A 96 31.18 5.73 -11.93
CA ARG A 96 31.42 5.61 -13.39
C ARG A 96 30.97 4.30 -14.05
N GLY A 97 30.13 3.51 -13.39
CA GLY A 97 29.35 2.48 -14.06
C GLY A 97 28.23 3.13 -14.88
N GLU A 98 27.85 2.50 -15.98
CA GLU A 98 26.53 2.73 -16.55
C GLU A 98 25.56 2.20 -15.48
N GLY A 99 24.66 3.04 -14.96
CA GLY A 99 23.69 2.63 -13.93
C GLY A 99 22.81 1.48 -14.43
N GLU A 100 21.79 1.09 -13.65
CA GLU A 100 20.73 0.20 -14.15
C GLU A 100 20.27 0.72 -15.54
N PRO A 101 20.31 -0.10 -16.60
CA PRO A 101 19.83 0.32 -17.91
C PRO A 101 18.34 0.61 -17.77
N VAL A 102 17.99 1.90 -17.75
CA VAL A 102 16.60 2.34 -17.78
C VAL A 102 16.05 1.94 -19.14
N ASP A 103 14.94 1.22 -19.12
CA ASP A 103 14.22 0.87 -20.35
C ASP A 103 13.83 2.18 -21.06
N PRO A 104 14.20 2.39 -22.35
CA PRO A 104 13.78 3.58 -23.08
C PRO A 104 12.25 3.74 -23.13
N GLU A 105 11.49 2.65 -22.96
CA GLU A 105 10.03 2.66 -22.86
C GLU A 105 9.51 3.15 -21.49
N ALA A 106 10.37 3.37 -20.50
CA ALA A 106 9.99 3.87 -19.18
C ALA A 106 9.64 5.36 -19.17
N GLY A 107 10.17 6.14 -20.12
CA GLY A 107 9.93 7.58 -20.25
C GLY A 107 10.63 8.44 -19.18
N ASP A 108 11.09 9.62 -19.57
CA ASP A 108 11.84 10.54 -18.68
C ASP A 108 10.93 11.58 -17.99
N GLU A 109 9.80 11.89 -18.61
CA GLU A 109 8.85 12.90 -18.14
C GLU A 109 7.50 12.27 -17.85
N ARG A 110 6.94 12.59 -16.68
CA ARG A 110 5.60 12.14 -16.31
C ARG A 110 4.56 12.78 -17.23
N ALA A 111 3.59 11.99 -17.69
CA ALA A 111 2.45 12.51 -18.45
C ALA A 111 1.54 13.37 -17.56
N GLY A 112 1.07 14.49 -18.10
CA GLY A 112 0.10 15.35 -17.48
C GLY A 112 -1.33 15.08 -17.93
N ARG A 113 -2.23 16.02 -17.64
CA ARG A 113 -3.65 15.91 -17.98
C ARG A 113 -3.86 16.22 -19.46
N LEU A 114 -4.46 15.28 -20.19
CA LEU A 114 -4.84 15.45 -21.58
C LEU A 114 -6.20 16.16 -21.71
N VAL A 115 -6.26 17.20 -22.55
CA VAL A 115 -7.47 17.97 -22.83
C VAL A 115 -7.72 18.02 -24.34
N ALA A 116 -8.89 17.55 -24.75
CA ALA A 116 -9.32 17.62 -26.14
C ALA A 116 -9.59 19.07 -26.59
N PRO A 117 -9.50 19.40 -27.88
CA PRO A 117 -9.70 20.78 -28.39
C PRO A 117 -11.06 21.40 -28.02
N ASP A 118 -12.09 20.58 -27.91
CA ASP A 118 -13.46 20.96 -27.55
C ASP A 118 -13.65 21.10 -26.02
N GLN A 119 -12.62 20.77 -25.25
CA GLN A 119 -12.56 20.77 -23.77
C GLN A 119 -13.59 19.82 -23.14
N GLY A 120 -14.08 18.82 -23.89
CA GLY A 120 -15.11 17.88 -23.43
C GLY A 120 -16.48 18.50 -23.15
N ALA A 121 -16.70 19.75 -23.59
CA ALA A 121 -17.92 20.50 -23.30
C ALA A 121 -18.64 21.02 -24.56
N ARG A 122 -18.02 20.89 -25.74
CA ARG A 122 -18.55 21.38 -27.02
C ARG A 122 -18.82 20.21 -27.95
N ALA A 123 -19.39 20.49 -29.11
CA ALA A 123 -19.53 19.46 -30.13
C ALA A 123 -18.15 19.13 -30.71
N ASP A 124 -17.82 17.85 -30.78
CA ASP A 124 -16.59 17.39 -31.41
C ASP A 124 -16.64 17.65 -32.92
N ALA A 125 -15.62 18.34 -33.40
CA ALA A 125 -15.46 18.72 -34.80
C ALA A 125 -14.32 17.94 -35.48
N THR A 126 -13.57 17.16 -34.71
CA THR A 126 -12.40 16.39 -35.16
C THR A 126 -12.81 14.93 -35.24
N LYS A 127 -12.32 14.19 -36.23
CA LYS A 127 -12.62 12.75 -36.32
C LYS A 127 -11.53 11.91 -35.66
N GLU A 128 -10.37 12.52 -35.50
CA GLU A 128 -9.17 11.98 -34.90
C GLU A 128 -9.22 12.14 -33.37
N GLU A 129 -8.70 11.16 -32.64
CA GLU A 129 -8.58 11.19 -31.18
C GLU A 129 -7.30 11.96 -30.82
N VAL A 130 -7.46 13.25 -30.54
CA VAL A 130 -6.36 14.17 -30.26
C VAL A 130 -6.61 14.95 -28.98
N ALA A 131 -5.55 15.20 -28.22
CA ALA A 131 -5.58 15.99 -27.00
C ALA A 131 -4.23 16.68 -26.77
N GLU A 132 -4.25 17.78 -26.03
CA GLU A 132 -3.06 18.51 -25.58
C GLU A 132 -2.81 18.19 -24.10
N ASP A 133 -1.56 17.87 -23.76
CA ASP A 133 -1.13 17.78 -22.37
C ASP A 133 -0.99 19.20 -21.78
N VAL A 134 -1.83 19.50 -20.79
CA VAL A 134 -1.84 20.81 -20.09
C VAL A 134 -1.13 20.78 -18.74
N GLY A 135 -0.31 19.74 -18.49
CA GLY A 135 0.52 19.56 -17.31
C GLY A 135 -0.16 18.85 -16.14
N ILE A 136 0.61 18.70 -15.05
CA ILE A 136 0.18 18.01 -13.83
C ILE A 136 -0.82 18.86 -13.04
N ASP A 137 -1.92 18.25 -12.59
CA ASP A 137 -2.94 18.94 -11.81
C ASP A 137 -2.53 19.06 -10.33
N GLY A 138 -1.60 19.96 -10.04
CA GLY A 138 -1.38 20.58 -8.72
C GLY A 138 -1.17 19.67 -7.50
N GLY A 139 -0.87 18.38 -7.69
CA GLY A 139 -0.69 17.39 -6.62
C GLY A 139 -1.91 16.54 -6.28
N ALA A 140 -3.00 16.60 -7.06
CA ALA A 140 -4.18 15.75 -6.89
C ALA A 140 -4.07 14.40 -7.63
N ALA A 141 -2.92 14.12 -8.23
CA ALA A 141 -2.72 12.90 -9.00
C ALA A 141 -2.68 11.66 -8.11
N GLY A 142 -3.45 10.65 -8.49
CA GLY A 142 -3.37 9.32 -7.89
C GLY A 142 -2.02 8.64 -8.18
N ALA A 143 -1.75 7.53 -7.49
CA ALA A 143 -0.52 6.76 -7.70
C ALA A 143 -0.41 6.24 -9.14
N GLU A 144 -1.54 5.84 -9.72
CA GLU A 144 -1.62 5.35 -11.10
C GLU A 144 -1.30 6.46 -12.10
N GLU A 145 -1.83 7.66 -11.88
CA GLU A 145 -1.56 8.83 -12.72
C GLU A 145 -0.11 9.33 -12.56
N ALA A 146 0.48 9.13 -11.38
CA ALA A 146 1.89 9.40 -11.14
C ALA A 146 2.84 8.41 -11.81
N ALA A 147 2.35 7.23 -12.19
CA ALA A 147 3.15 6.18 -12.82
C ALA A 147 3.22 6.29 -14.34
N VAL A 148 2.39 7.12 -14.99
CA VAL A 148 2.36 7.26 -16.45
C VAL A 148 3.41 8.28 -16.92
N HIS A 149 4.21 7.89 -17.92
CA HIS A 149 5.28 8.70 -18.50
C HIS A 149 5.13 8.82 -20.02
N VAL A 150 5.71 9.88 -20.58
CA VAL A 150 5.79 10.10 -22.03
C VAL A 150 7.07 9.48 -22.55
N VAL A 151 6.93 8.72 -23.63
CA VAL A 151 8.04 8.12 -24.37
C VAL A 151 8.12 8.80 -25.73
N ASP A 152 9.29 9.30 -26.08
CA ASP A 152 9.53 9.91 -27.40
C ASP A 152 9.86 8.83 -28.41
N ASP A 153 9.13 8.82 -29.53
CA ASP A 153 9.34 7.87 -30.63
C ASP A 153 10.76 7.93 -31.21
N ASP A 154 11.43 9.09 -31.14
CA ASP A 154 12.81 9.24 -31.59
C ASP A 154 13.83 8.51 -30.69
N ASN A 155 13.43 8.16 -29.46
CA ASN A 155 14.26 7.46 -28.47
C ASN A 155 13.98 5.94 -28.42
N LEU A 156 13.00 5.44 -29.20
CA LEU A 156 12.65 4.02 -29.27
C LEU A 156 13.50 3.26 -30.31
N PRO A 157 13.85 1.98 -30.06
CA PRO A 157 14.73 1.17 -30.92
C PRO A 157 14.08 0.66 -32.24
#